data_AF-A0A941I6H3-F1
#
_entry.id   AF-A0A941I6H3-F1
#
_cell.length_a   1.000
_cell.length_b   1.000
_cell.length_c   1.000
_cell.angle_alpha   90.00
_cell.angle_beta   90.00
_cell.angle_gamma   90.00
#
_symmetry.space_group_name_H-M   'P 1'
#
loop_
_entity.id
_entity.type
_entity.pdbx_description
1 polymer ?
#
loop_
_entity_poly.entity_id
_entity_poly.type
_entity_poly.pdbx_seq_one_letter_code
_entity_poly.pdbx_strand_id
1 'polypeptide(L)'
;MDLDNAVAKHAEWKVKFRKAITAKEQLDADTIAKDNCCDLGKWLHGESRTKIGGLASYKDCVSRHANFHVEAGKVAKLINKGAYSEAEKALDAGTSYATASSAVSLAIGKLKKEAGM
;
A
#
# COMPACT_ATOMS: atom_id res chain seq x y z
N MET A 1 -14.64 -5.50 -7.00
CA MET A 1 -13.22 -5.13 -6.80
C MET A 1 -12.41 -5.80 -7.88
N ASP A 2 -11.56 -5.04 -8.57
CA ASP A 2 -10.58 -5.58 -9.52
C ASP A 2 -9.22 -5.65 -8.81
N LEU A 3 -8.77 -6.88 -8.52
CA LEU A 3 -7.53 -7.12 -7.77
C LEU A 3 -6.28 -6.92 -8.63
N ASP A 4 -6.35 -7.05 -9.96
CA ASP A 4 -5.22 -6.74 -10.84
C ASP A 4 -4.97 -5.23 -10.86
N ASN A 5 -6.05 -4.45 -11.00
CA ASN A 5 -5.99 -3.00 -10.88
C ASN A 5 -5.50 -2.56 -9.48
N ALA A 6 -5.87 -3.28 -8.42
CA ALA A 6 -5.37 -3.02 -7.08
C ALA A 6 -3.84 -3.19 -7.00
N VAL A 7 -3.27 -4.25 -7.59
CA VAL A 7 -1.81 -4.43 -7.67
C VAL A 7 -1.15 -3.27 -8.41
N ALA A 8 -1.69 -2.87 -9.57
CA ALA A 8 -1.16 -1.76 -10.36
C ALA A 8 -1.14 -0.45 -9.56
N LYS A 9 -2.26 -0.08 -8.93
CA LYS A 9 -2.35 1.12 -8.07
C LYS A 9 -1.34 1.09 -6.91
N HIS A 10 -1.03 -0.08 -6.36
CA HIS A 10 -0.06 -0.21 -5.28
C HIS A 10 1.39 -0.05 -5.78
N ALA A 11 1.69 -0.56 -6.98
CA ALA A 11 3.00 -0.36 -7.63
C ALA A 11 3.25 1.12 -7.99
N GLU A 12 2.21 1.87 -8.35
CA GLU A 12 2.30 3.28 -8.72
C GLU A 12 2.70 4.21 -7.57
N TRP A 13 2.53 3.81 -6.31
CA TRP A 13 2.89 4.65 -5.15
C TRP A 13 4.35 5.08 -5.15
N LYS A 14 5.27 4.21 -5.59
CA LYS A 14 6.69 4.57 -5.67
C LYS A 14 6.92 5.72 -6.65
N VAL A 15 6.21 5.71 -7.78
CA VAL A 15 6.26 6.79 -8.78
C VAL A 15 5.63 8.07 -8.20
N LYS A 16 4.49 7.95 -7.51
CA LYS A 16 3.83 9.08 -6.84
C LYS A 16 4.74 9.75 -5.81
N PHE A 17 5.43 8.98 -4.97
CA PHE A 17 6.37 9.53 -3.99
C PHE A 17 7.55 10.23 -4.64
N ARG A 18 8.15 9.66 -5.69
CA ARG A 18 9.23 10.32 -6.44
C ARG A 18 8.80 11.64 -7.08
N LYS A 19 7.59 11.67 -7.63
CA LYS A 19 7.00 12.89 -8.18
C LYS A 19 6.82 13.95 -7.08
N ALA A 20 6.27 13.57 -5.92
CA ALA A 20 6.09 14.48 -4.79
C ALA A 20 7.43 14.99 -4.23
N ILE A 21 8.46 14.13 -4.14
CA ILE A 21 9.83 14.52 -3.79
C ILE A 21 10.36 15.59 -4.75
N THR A 22 10.23 15.35 -6.06
CA THR A 22 10.71 16.28 -7.11
C THR A 22 9.96 17.60 -7.08
N ALA A 23 8.63 17.53 -6.96
CA ALA A 23 7.75 18.69 -6.92
C ALA A 23 7.77 19.43 -5.58
N LYS A 24 8.42 18.86 -4.54
CA LYS A 24 8.37 19.35 -3.16
C LYS A 24 6.93 19.51 -2.66
N GLU A 25 6.07 18.58 -3.08
CA GLU A 25 4.64 18.56 -2.80
C GLU A 25 4.37 17.99 -1.41
N GLN A 26 3.42 18.60 -0.69
CA GLN A 26 2.92 18.05 0.56
C GLN A 26 1.87 16.97 0.28
N LEU A 27 1.96 15.86 1.02
CA LEU A 27 1.03 14.74 0.92
C LEU A 27 0.16 14.65 2.17
N ASP A 28 -1.07 14.15 2.03
CA ASP A 28 -1.90 13.78 3.18
C ASP A 28 -1.39 12.47 3.80
N ALA A 29 -0.34 12.58 4.62
CA ALA A 29 0.33 11.43 5.21
C ALA A 29 -0.57 10.65 6.19
N ASP A 30 -1.54 11.30 6.82
CA ASP A 30 -2.46 10.67 7.77
C ASP A 30 -3.50 9.81 7.05
N THR A 31 -4.00 10.26 5.89
CA THR A 31 -4.85 9.42 5.04
C THR A 31 -4.04 8.31 4.36
N ILE A 32 -2.81 8.58 3.93
CA ILE A 32 -1.93 7.56 3.34
C ILE A 32 -1.61 6.44 4.33
N ALA A 33 -1.46 6.76 5.61
CA ALA A 33 -1.18 5.76 6.66
C ALA A 33 -2.37 4.85 6.98
N LYS A 34 -3.59 5.21 6.56
CA LYS A 34 -4.81 4.45 6.82
C LYS A 34 -5.04 3.40 5.73
N ASP A 35 -5.15 2.16 6.15
CA ASP A 35 -5.35 0.99 5.29
C ASP A 35 -6.81 0.78 4.88
N ASN A 36 -7.71 1.70 5.22
CA ASN A 36 -9.13 1.64 4.89
C ASN A 36 -9.61 2.82 4.03
N CYS A 37 -8.70 3.69 3.58
CA CYS A 37 -9.03 4.86 2.77
C CYS A 37 -8.92 4.61 1.26
N CYS A 38 -8.05 3.70 0.81
CA CYS A 38 -7.92 3.34 -0.60
C CYS A 38 -9.03 2.36 -1.04
N ASP A 39 -9.24 2.19 -2.35
CA ASP A 39 -10.32 1.34 -2.88
C ASP A 39 -10.20 -0.12 -2.39
N LEU A 40 -8.97 -0.67 -2.39
CA LEU A 40 -8.71 -2.01 -1.88
C LEU A 40 -9.03 -2.10 -0.38
N GLY A 41 -8.56 -1.13 0.41
CA GLY A 41 -8.82 -1.05 1.85
C GLY A 41 -10.30 -0.99 2.19
N LYS A 42 -11.07 -0.15 1.50
CA LYS A 42 -12.53 -0.06 1.65
C LYS A 42 -13.21 -1.40 1.38
N TRP A 43 -12.76 -2.11 0.35
CA TRP A 43 -13.30 -3.42 0.01
C TRP A 43 -12.90 -4.50 1.02
N LEU A 44 -11.63 -4.53 1.43
CA LEU A 44 -11.08 -5.45 2.44
C LEU A 44 -11.82 -5.30 3.77
N HIS A 45 -12.03 -4.07 4.24
CA HIS A 45 -12.73 -3.80 5.50
C HIS A 45 -14.26 -3.80 5.39
N GLY A 46 -14.79 -3.82 4.17
CA GLY A 46 -16.22 -3.84 3.87
C GLY A 46 -16.73 -5.22 3.47
N GLU A 47 -17.38 -5.29 2.30
CA GLU A 47 -18.15 -6.47 1.86
C GLU A 47 -17.33 -7.77 1.77
N SER A 48 -16.02 -7.70 1.51
CA SER A 48 -15.19 -8.90 1.35
C SER A 48 -14.98 -9.65 2.66
N ARG A 49 -15.09 -8.96 3.81
CA ARG A 49 -14.99 -9.58 5.13
C ARG A 49 -16.02 -10.68 5.32
N THR A 50 -17.25 -10.47 4.88
CA THR A 50 -18.32 -11.47 5.00
C THR A 50 -18.20 -12.56 3.92
N LYS A 51 -17.78 -12.19 2.70
CA LYS A 51 -17.72 -13.11 1.55
C LYS A 51 -16.54 -14.07 1.60
N ILE A 52 -15.36 -13.57 1.94
CA ILE A 52 -14.08 -14.29 1.84
C ILE A 52 -13.20 -14.16 3.09
N GLY A 53 -13.72 -13.58 4.17
CA GLY A 53 -12.96 -13.34 5.41
C GLY A 53 -12.46 -14.59 6.13
N GLY A 54 -13.05 -15.75 5.81
CA GLY A 54 -12.60 -17.05 6.31
C GLY A 54 -11.27 -17.52 5.72
N LEU A 55 -10.86 -16.99 4.55
CA LEU A 55 -9.63 -17.39 3.89
C LEU A 55 -8.40 -16.91 4.67
N ALA A 56 -7.39 -17.77 4.80
CA ALA A 56 -6.11 -17.39 5.39
C ALA A 56 -5.41 -16.30 4.54
N SER A 57 -5.52 -16.39 3.21
CA SER A 57 -5.03 -15.35 2.28
C SER A 57 -5.72 -14.00 2.45
N TYR A 58 -6.99 -13.96 2.86
CA TYR A 58 -7.67 -12.70 3.16
C TYR A 58 -7.03 -12.03 4.38
N LYS A 59 -6.83 -12.77 5.48
CA LYS A 59 -6.22 -12.23 6.70
C LYS A 59 -4.79 -11.75 6.46
N ASP A 60 -4.02 -12.51 5.69
CA ASP A 60 -2.66 -12.10 5.28
C ASP A 60 -2.71 -10.84 4.40
N CYS A 61 -3.62 -10.77 3.41
CA CYS A 61 -3.79 -9.58 2.58
C CYS A 61 -4.13 -8.33 3.39
N VAL A 62 -5.08 -8.41 4.34
CA VAL A 62 -5.40 -7.30 5.26
C VAL A 62 -4.16 -6.88 6.06
N SER A 63 -3.41 -7.83 6.62
CA SER A 63 -2.20 -7.52 7.40
C SER A 63 -1.11 -6.87 6.55
N ARG A 64 -0.85 -7.38 5.33
CA ARG A 64 0.18 -6.83 4.43
C ARG A 64 -0.22 -5.48 3.87
N HIS A 65 -1.50 -5.29 3.60
CA HIS A 65 -2.07 -4.01 3.19
C HIS A 65 -1.90 -2.93 4.28
N ALA A 66 -2.22 -3.27 5.53
CA ALA A 66 -2.00 -2.38 6.66
C ALA A 66 -0.53 -1.98 6.81
N ASN A 67 0.38 -2.95 6.74
CA ASN A 67 1.81 -2.69 6.81
C ASN A 67 2.31 -1.80 5.66
N PHE A 68 1.83 -2.04 4.43
CA PHE A 68 2.14 -1.18 3.29
C PHE A 68 1.76 0.28 3.55
N HIS A 69 0.54 0.53 4.00
CA HIS A 69 0.06 1.89 4.26
C HIS A 69 0.83 2.56 5.42
N VAL A 70 1.20 1.83 6.47
CA VAL A 70 2.09 2.34 7.52
C VAL A 70 3.43 2.82 6.95
N GLU A 71 4.10 2.00 6.14
CA GLU A 71 5.39 2.38 5.54
C GLU A 71 5.24 3.52 4.52
N ALA A 72 4.17 3.52 3.71
CA ALA A 72 3.84 4.61 2.79
C ALA A 72 3.62 5.94 3.53
N GLY A 73 2.95 5.90 4.69
CA GLY A 73 2.76 7.06 5.56
C GLY A 73 4.07 7.61 6.12
N LYS A 74 5.06 6.74 6.42
CA LYS A 74 6.39 7.19 6.85
C LYS A 74 7.12 7.94 5.73
N VAL A 75 7.08 7.42 4.49
CA VAL A 75 7.66 8.11 3.33
C VAL A 75 6.99 9.47 3.13
N ALA A 76 5.66 9.53 3.17
CA ALA A 76 4.92 10.79 3.06
C ALA A 76 5.33 11.81 4.14
N LYS A 77 5.56 11.35 5.39
CA LYS A 77 6.05 12.22 6.48
C LYS A 77 7.47 12.73 6.23
N LEU A 78 8.36 11.96 5.63
CA LEU A 78 9.69 12.42 5.25
C LEU A 78 9.61 13.52 4.17
N ILE A 79 8.77 13.31 3.16
CA ILE A 79 8.52 14.31 2.10
C ILE A 79 7.99 15.61 2.71
N ASN A 80 6.98 15.52 3.57
CA ASN A 80 6.37 16.70 4.20
C ASN A 80 7.35 17.50 5.07
N LYS A 81 8.32 16.82 5.69
CA LYS A 81 9.41 17.46 6.48
C LYS A 81 10.51 18.09 5.62
N GLY A 82 10.44 17.97 4.30
CA GLY A 82 11.52 18.40 3.39
C GLY A 82 12.75 17.50 3.42
N ALA A 83 12.68 16.33 4.05
CA ALA A 83 13.74 15.34 4.14
C ALA A 83 13.81 14.50 2.84
N TYR A 84 14.03 15.16 1.71
CA TYR A 84 13.90 14.57 0.38
C TYR A 84 14.94 13.48 0.09
N SER A 85 16.17 13.63 0.60
CA SER A 85 17.22 12.61 0.43
C SER A 85 16.86 11.34 1.20
N GLU A 86 16.35 11.48 2.43
CA GLU A 86 15.85 10.37 3.24
C GLU A 86 14.61 9.73 2.62
N ALA A 87 13.70 10.53 2.07
CA ALA A 87 12.51 10.03 1.38
C ALA A 87 12.87 9.19 0.14
N GLU A 88 13.85 9.62 -0.68
CA GLU A 88 14.29 8.83 -1.84
C GLU A 88 14.95 7.53 -1.39
N LYS A 89 15.85 7.59 -0.40
CA LYS A 89 16.49 6.39 0.18
C LYS A 89 15.47 5.42 0.75
N ALA A 90 14.39 5.91 1.36
CA ALA A 90 13.32 5.06 1.89
C ALA A 90 12.55 4.30 0.80
N LEU A 91 12.68 4.66 -0.48
CA LEU A 91 12.07 3.97 -1.62
C LEU A 91 12.99 2.90 -2.25
N ASP A 92 14.25 2.82 -1.84
CA ASP A 92 15.23 1.91 -2.42
C ASP A 92 14.94 0.44 -2.10
N ALA A 93 15.54 -0.44 -2.90
CA ALA A 93 15.45 -1.88 -2.67
C ALA A 93 16.00 -2.26 -1.28
N GLY A 94 15.37 -3.22 -0.62
CA GLY A 94 15.77 -3.68 0.73
C GLY A 94 15.26 -2.81 1.89
N THR A 95 14.56 -1.71 1.61
CA THR A 95 13.91 -0.89 2.64
C THR A 95 12.58 -1.48 3.11
N SER A 96 12.10 -1.03 4.28
CA SER A 96 10.79 -1.43 4.81
C SER A 96 9.65 -1.13 3.84
N TYR A 97 9.67 0.02 3.16
CA TYR A 97 8.68 0.37 2.14
C TYR A 97 8.74 -0.59 0.94
N ALA A 98 9.94 -0.85 0.39
CA ALA A 98 10.07 -1.75 -0.76
C ALA A 98 9.62 -3.17 -0.41
N THR A 99 9.99 -3.68 0.76
CA THR A 99 9.53 -4.99 1.25
C THR A 99 8.01 -5.02 1.41
N ALA A 100 7.42 -3.99 2.00
CA ALA A 100 5.96 -3.91 2.18
C ALA A 100 5.22 -3.81 0.83
N SER A 101 5.74 -3.05 -0.12
CA SER A 101 5.19 -2.88 -1.47
C SER A 101 5.18 -4.18 -2.28
N SER A 102 6.27 -4.96 -2.24
CA SER A 102 6.30 -6.29 -2.85
C SER A 102 5.37 -7.27 -2.13
N ALA A 103 5.35 -7.24 -0.79
CA ALA A 103 4.55 -8.18 -0.01
C ALA A 103 3.04 -7.99 -0.20
N VAL A 104 2.55 -6.74 -0.26
CA VAL A 104 1.12 -6.49 -0.52
C VAL A 104 0.72 -6.95 -1.93
N SER A 105 1.57 -6.74 -2.94
CA SER A 105 1.31 -7.19 -4.32
C SER A 105 1.17 -8.71 -4.41
N LEU A 106 2.06 -9.45 -3.74
CA LEU A 106 1.99 -10.90 -3.65
C LEU A 106 0.76 -11.39 -2.89
N ALA A 107 0.40 -10.72 -1.79
CA ALA A 107 -0.76 -11.08 -0.98
C ALA A 107 -2.08 -10.85 -1.74
N ILE A 108 -2.19 -9.77 -2.51
CA ILE A 108 -3.34 -9.50 -3.39
C ILE A 108 -3.47 -10.60 -4.46
N GLY A 109 -2.36 -10.95 -5.13
CA GLY A 109 -2.36 -12.00 -6.15
C GLY A 109 -2.74 -13.38 -5.58
N LYS A 110 -2.28 -13.70 -4.37
CA LYS A 110 -2.66 -14.93 -3.66
C LYS A 110 -4.15 -14.93 -3.30
N LEU A 111 -4.65 -13.83 -2.73
CA LEU A 111 -6.06 -13.68 -2.38
C LEU A 111 -6.95 -13.85 -3.61
N LYS A 112 -6.58 -13.21 -4.73
CA LYS A 112 -7.30 -13.33 -6.00
C LYS A 112 -7.46 -14.80 -6.41
N LYS A 113 -6.35 -15.54 -6.43
CA LYS A 113 -6.34 -16.96 -6.81
C LYS A 113 -7.22 -17.81 -5.89
N GLU A 114 -7.13 -17.63 -4.57
CA GLU A 114 -7.90 -18.43 -3.61
C GLU A 114 -9.38 -18.04 -3.53
N ALA A 115 -9.71 -16.77 -3.81
CA ALA A 115 -11.09 -16.28 -3.84
C ALA A 115 -11.80 -16.57 -5.18
N GLY A 116 -11.09 -17.09 -6.19
CA GLY A 116 -11.65 -17.34 -7.52
C GLY A 116 -12.03 -16.06 -8.28
N MET A 117 -11.25 -14.99 -8.09
CA MET A 117 -11.46 -13.65 -8.67
C MET A 117 -10.48 -13.33 -9.80
#